data_AF-A0A2T3KB91-F1
#
_entry.id   AF-A0A2T3KB91-F1
#
_cell.length_a   1.000
_cell.length_b   1.000
_cell.length_c   1.000
_cell.angle_alpha   90.00
_cell.angle_beta   90.00
_cell.angle_gamma   90.00
#
_symmetry.space_group_name_H-M   'P 1'
#
loop_
_entity.id
_entity.type
_entity.pdbx_description
1 polymer ?
#
loop_
_entity_poly.entity_id
_entity_poly.type
_entity_poly.pdbx_seq_one_letter_code
_entity_poly.pdbx_strand_id
1 'polypeptide(L)' 'MLSCHQHDYIEIACMHHLNIKLTLNDGSHIIGIAHDTFYNKNREECIMLLIEQQPVVLSNLSSMTAITKNPHFTTIDFK' A
#
# COMPACT_ATOMS: atom_id res chain seq x y z
N MET A 1 12.48 -8.66 -2.89
CA MET A 1 11.91 -9.19 -1.63
C MET A 1 11.62 -7.98 -0.78
N LEU A 2 10.35 -7.69 -0.49
CA LEU A 2 10.05 -6.67 0.52
C LEU A 2 10.70 -7.13 1.83
N SER A 3 11.33 -6.20 2.53
CA SER A 3 11.80 -6.46 3.89
C SER A 3 10.60 -6.70 4.81
N CYS A 4 10.72 -7.57 5.82
CA CYS A 4 9.60 -7.86 6.73
C CYS A 4 8.96 -6.59 7.30
N HIS A 5 9.77 -5.56 7.60
CA HIS A 5 9.29 -4.28 8.12
C HIS A 5 8.38 -3.52 7.15
N GLN A 6 8.58 -3.69 5.84
CA GLN A 6 7.75 -3.05 4.83
C GLN A 6 6.35 -3.69 4.75
N HIS A 7 6.25 -5.00 4.97
CA HIS A 7 4.96 -5.68 5.08
C HIS A 7 4.19 -5.20 6.31
N ASP A 8 4.86 -5.04 7.46
CA ASP A 8 4.23 -4.55 8.69
C ASP A 8 3.53 -3.19 8.48
N TYR A 9 4.15 -2.27 7.72
CA TYR A 9 3.52 -0.97 7.44
C TYR A 9 2.27 -1.08 6.57
N ILE A 10 2.24 -2.02 5.63
CA ILE A 10 1.08 -2.26 4.76
C ILE A 10 -0.06 -2.85 5.60
N GLU A 11 0.24 -3.79 6.49
CA GLU A 11 -0.73 -4.34 7.44
C GLU A 11 -1.28 -3.23 8.35
N ILE A 12 -0.42 -2.40 8.94
CA ILE A 12 -0.82 -1.25 9.77
C ILE A 12 -1.74 -0.31 8.97
N ALA A 13 -1.41 -0.02 7.71
CA ALA A 13 -2.23 0.84 6.85
C ALA A 13 -3.63 0.26 6.68
N CYS A 14 -3.76 -1.04 6.42
CA CYS A 14 -5.04 -1.72 6.25
C CYS A 14 -5.81 -1.81 7.58
N MET A 15 -5.17 -2.23 8.67
CA MET A 15 -5.79 -2.35 9.99
C MET A 15 -6.39 -1.03 10.47
N HIS A 16 -5.67 0.07 10.27
CA HIS A 16 -6.13 1.40 10.67
C HIS A 16 -6.93 2.13 9.59
N HIS A 17 -7.18 1.49 8.45
CA HIS A 17 -7.86 2.09 7.31
C HIS A 17 -7.29 3.48 6.98
N LEU A 18 -5.96 3.57 6.94
CA LEU A 18 -5.27 4.83 6.72
C LEU A 18 -5.49 5.30 5.28
N ASN A 19 -5.71 6.60 5.12
CA ASN A 19 -5.65 7.21 3.79
C ASN A 19 -4.18 7.30 3.38
N ILE A 20 -3.84 6.61 2.30
CA ILE A 20 -2.49 6.48 1.80
C ILE A 20 -2.40 6.87 0.33
N LYS A 21 -1.23 7.34 -0.08
CA LYS A 21 -0.83 7.54 -1.46
C LYS A 21 0.17 6.47 -1.83
N LEU A 22 -0.21 5.63 -2.77
CA LEU A 22 0.65 4.63 -3.40
C LEU A 22 1.28 5.24 -4.65
N THR A 23 2.60 5.17 -4.76
CA THR A 23 3.33 5.52 -5.98
C THR A 23 3.83 4.24 -6.60
N LEU A 24 3.47 4.01 -7.87
CA LEU A 24 3.84 2.85 -8.65
C LEU A 24 5.18 3.06 -9.36
N ASN A 25 5.79 1.96 -9.79
CA ASN A 25 7.07 1.95 -10.50
C ASN A 25 7.04 2.66 -11.86
N ASP A 26 5.86 2.81 -12.46
CA ASP A 26 5.62 3.57 -13.70
C ASP A 26 5.51 5.10 -13.46
N GLY A 27 5.56 5.55 -12.20
CA GLY A 27 5.37 6.94 -11.80
C GLY A 27 3.91 7.35 -11.57
N SER A 28 2.96 6.46 -11.85
CA SER A 28 1.55 6.66 -11.52
C SER A 28 1.37 6.69 -10.00
N HIS A 29 0.36 7.42 -9.54
CA HIS A 29 0.05 7.48 -8.12
C HIS A 29 -1.44 7.37 -7.88
N ILE A 30 -1.78 6.58 -6.87
CA ILE A 30 -3.15 6.24 -6.50
C ILE A 30 -3.33 6.66 -5.05
N ILE A 31 -4.40 7.38 -4.75
CA ILE A 31 -4.74 7.82 -3.40
C ILE A 31 -6.00 7.09 -2.98
N GLY A 32 -5.97 6.49 -1.80
CA GLY A 32 -7.13 5.80 -1.27
C GLY A 32 -6.95 5.32 0.15
N ILE A 33 -8.05 4.84 0.71
CA ILE A 33 -8.05 4.22 2.03
C ILE A 33 -7.63 2.77 1.87
N ALA A 34 -6.53 2.40 2.52
CA ALA A 34 -6.10 1.01 2.63
C ALA A 34 -7.20 0.17 3.28
N HIS A 35 -7.67 -0.85 2.58
CA HIS A 35 -8.75 -1.71 3.07
C HIS A 35 -8.23 -3.04 3.59
N ASP A 36 -7.58 -3.79 2.70
CA ASP A 36 -7.13 -5.15 2.96
C ASP A 36 -6.05 -5.54 1.96
N THR A 37 -5.28 -6.58 2.27
CA THR A 37 -4.31 -7.20 1.38
C THR A 37 -4.73 -8.61 1.02
N PHE A 38 -4.61 -8.98 -0.25
CA PHE A 38 -4.99 -10.29 -0.73
C PHE A 38 -4.12 -10.75 -1.88
N TYR A 39 -4.05 -12.07 -2.08
CA TYR A 39 -3.37 -12.64 -3.24
C TYR A 39 -4.31 -12.70 -4.44
N ASN A 40 -3.88 -12.13 -5.57
CA ASN A 40 -4.62 -12.22 -6.82
C ASN A 40 -4.51 -13.63 -7.45
N LYS A 41 -5.17 -13.85 -8.60
CA LYS A 41 -5.14 -15.13 -9.33
C LYS A 41 -3.73 -15.55 -9.77
N ASN A 42 -2.80 -14.60 -9.90
CA ASN A 42 -1.41 -14.84 -10.27
C ASN A 42 -0.53 -15.11 -9.04
N ARG A 43 -1.10 -15.22 -7.83
CA ARG A 43 -0.39 -15.33 -6.54
C ARG A 43 0.51 -14.13 -6.24
N GLU A 44 0.14 -12.96 -6.75
CA GLU A 44 0.79 -11.71 -6.42
C GLU A 44 0.04 -11.03 -5.29
N GLU A 45 0.77 -10.52 -4.31
CA GLU A 45 0.17 -9.81 -3.19
C GLU A 45 -0.28 -8.41 -3.64
N CYS A 46 -1.53 -8.09 -3.34
CA CYS A 46 -2.18 -6.85 -3.73
C CYS A 46 -2.80 -6.17 -2.51
N ILE A 47 -2.79 -4.84 -2.50
CA ILE A 47 -3.58 -4.04 -1.55
C ILE A 47 -4.84 -3.52 -2.23
N MET A 48 -5.98 -3.64 -1.56
CA MET A 48 -7.26 -3.07 -1.97
C MET A 48 -7.43 -1.67 -1.39
N LEU A 49 -7.79 -0.70 -2.23
CA LEU A 49 -8.16 0.64 -1.81
C LEU A 49 -9.68 0.85 -1.92
N LEU A 50 -10.35 1.35 -0.88
CA LEU A 50 -11.82 1.49 -0.87
C LEU A 50 -12.38 2.49 -1.89
N ILE A 51 -11.68 3.59 -2.14
CA ILE A 51 -12.21 4.71 -2.94
C ILE A 51 -12.27 4.34 -4.44
N GLU A 52 -11.30 3.55 -4.91
CA GLU A 52 -11.21 3.13 -6.32
C GLU A 52 -11.63 1.67 -6.53
N GLN A 53 -11.85 0.89 -5.45
CA GLN A 53 -11.95 -0.60 -5.48
C GLN A 53 -10.86 -1.25 -6.35
N GLN A 54 -9.73 -0.56 -6.50
CA GLN A 54 -8.68 -0.96 -7.41
C GLN A 54 -7.63 -1.71 -6.60
N PRO A 55 -7.37 -2.99 -6.92
CA PRO A 55 -6.27 -3.72 -6.31
C PRO A 55 -4.95 -3.27 -6.94
N VAL A 56 -3.99 -2.97 -6.09
CA VAL A 56 -2.65 -2.53 -6.48
C VAL A 56 -1.66 -3.60 -6.08
N VAL A 57 -0.91 -4.12 -7.06
CA VAL A 57 0.12 -5.15 -6.81
C VAL A 57 1.27 -4.53 -6.01
N LEU A 58 1.61 -5.10 -4.86
CA LEU A 58 2.64 -4.58 -3.96
C LEU A 58 4.04 -4.60 -4.59
N SER A 59 4.33 -5.61 -5.42
CA SER A 59 5.58 -5.69 -6.19
C SER A 59 5.77 -4.52 -7.16
N ASN A 60 4.68 -3.84 -7.56
CA ASN A 60 4.73 -2.68 -8.45
C ASN A 60 4.81 -1.36 -7.69
N LEU A 61 4.80 -1.37 -6.36
CA LEU A 61 4.95 -0.17 -5.55
C LEU A 61 6.40 0.31 -5.55
N SER A 62 6.55 1.60 -5.81
CA SER A 62 7.78 2.34 -5.57
C SER A 62 7.80 2.88 -4.15
N SER A 63 6.69 3.47 -3.68
CA SER A 63 6.57 4.03 -2.32
C SER A 63 5.12 4.13 -1.85
N MET A 64 4.93 4.20 -0.54
CA MET A 64 3.66 4.46 0.13
C MET A 64 3.81 5.61 1.12
N THR A 65 2.95 6.62 0.99
CA THR A 65 2.92 7.78 1.90
C THR A 65 1.58 7.83 2.62
N ALA A 66 1.61 7.94 3.95
CA ALA A 66 0.41 8.22 4.71
C ALA A 66 -0.03 9.67 4.52
N ILE A 67 -1.25 9.85 4.02
CA ILE A 67 -1.90 11.17 3.90
C ILE A 67 -2.44 11.60 5.26
N THR A 68 -2.95 10.64 6.04
CA THR A 68 -3.40 10.89 7.40
C THR A 68 -2.23 10.83 8.38
N LYS A 69 -2.12 11.86 9.23
CA LYS A 69 -1.12 11.90 10.31
C LYS A 69 -1.34 10.71 11.24
N ASN A 70 -0.31 9.88 11.37
CA ASN A 70 -0.32 8.68 12.20
C ASN A 70 1.08 8.52 12.84
N PRO A 71 1.19 7.80 13.97
CA PRO A 71 2.46 7.61 14.65
C PRO A 71 3.34 6.50 14.07
N HIS A 72 2.84 5.75 13.07
CA HIS A 72 3.49 4.53 12.57
C HIS A 72 4.47 4.82 11.43
N PHE A 73 4.03 5.56 10.41
CA PHE A 73 4.86 5.89 9.25
C PHE A 73 4.39 7.15 8.54
N THR A 74 5.32 7.80 7.84
CA THR A 74 5.03 8.95 6.98
C THR A 74 5.18 8.56 5.51
N THR A 75 6.40 8.20 5.09
CA THR A 75 6.67 7.71 3.73
C THR A 75 7.59 6.50 3.85
N ILE A 76 7.24 5.43 3.16
CA ILE A 76 7.99 4.20 3.07
C ILE A 76 8.32 3.96 1.60
N ASP A 77 9.59 3.78 1.29
CA ASP A 77 10.06 3.37 -0.03
C ASP A 77 10.21 1.85 -0.06
N PHE A 78 9.69 1.22 -1.12
CA PHE A 78 9.76 -0.24 -1.34
C PHE A 78 10.86 -0.65 -2.32
N LYS A 79 11.55 0.33 -2.91
CA LYS A 79 12.54 0.17 -3.97
C LYS A 79 13.96 0.00 -3.45
#